data_AF-A0A7V8CW27-F1
#
_entry.id   AF-A0A7V8CW27-F1
#
_cell.length_a   1.000
_cell.length_b   1.000
_cell.length_c   1.000
_cell.angle_alpha   90.00
_cell.angle_beta   90.00
_cell.angle_gamma   90.00
#
_symmetry.space_group_name_H-M   'P 1'
#
loop_
_entity.id
_entity.type
_entity.pdbx_description
1 polymer ?
#
loop_
_entity_poly.entity_id
_entity_poly.type
_entity_poly.pdbx_seq_one_letter_code
_entity_poly.pdbx_strand_id
1 'polypeptide(L)'
;MTNIEHAYKQVEQFKGTSFRKRIADLEAELQGVDQRSCQHFYSAQQIDTSLLIAALFLKKASSQINEVVHALGIILSLPYLLREGEMIEYVSLAAGNTGRPFDLETNMRVAEFKFTDWKGGPEAVRQNQLFKDFYLLAEYDTPKERFLYFVGEAIPMRFLRGRRALRSVLSRSTTLWADFQEQYGAQFKVVTAPTANARGLQGSAAPLHHVRYEG
;
A
#
# COMPACT_ATOMS: atom_id res chain seq x y z
N MET A 1 9.04 -15.23 27.05
CA MET A 1 8.76 -14.06 26.19
C MET A 1 8.82 -14.53 24.75
N THR A 2 7.74 -14.39 23.99
CA THR A 2 7.74 -14.69 22.54
C THR A 2 8.51 -13.58 21.82
N ASN A 3 9.68 -13.89 21.28
CA ASN A 3 10.40 -12.98 20.38
C ASN A 3 10.02 -13.29 18.91
N ILE A 4 10.29 -12.35 18.00
CA ILE A 4 9.87 -12.46 16.60
C ILE A 4 10.49 -13.68 15.88
N GLU A 5 11.73 -14.02 16.22
CA GLU A 5 12.44 -15.17 15.65
C GLU A 5 11.79 -16.49 16.06
N HIS A 6 11.42 -16.63 17.33
CA HIS A 6 10.74 -17.81 17.85
C HIS A 6 9.35 -17.95 17.22
N ALA A 7 8.58 -16.87 17.15
CA ALA A 7 7.27 -16.88 16.50
C ALA A 7 7.38 -17.26 15.03
N TYR A 8 8.36 -16.71 14.31
CA TYR A 8 8.65 -17.05 12.92
C TYR A 8 8.97 -18.53 12.75
N LYS A 9 9.86 -19.10 13.57
CA LYS A 9 10.20 -20.53 13.53
C LYS A 9 8.99 -21.43 13.75
N GLN A 10 8.13 -21.11 14.72
CA GLN A 10 6.91 -21.89 14.98
C GLN A 10 5.95 -21.90 13.77
N VAL A 11 5.73 -20.73 13.16
CA VAL A 11 4.84 -20.61 11.99
C VAL A 11 5.45 -21.27 10.74
N GLU A 12 6.75 -21.12 10.51
CA GLU A 12 7.43 -21.80 9.39
C GLU A 12 7.40 -23.31 9.54
N GLN A 13 7.65 -23.83 10.75
CA GLN A 13 7.55 -25.27 11.03
C GLN A 13 6.12 -25.78 10.79
N PHE A 14 5.10 -25.04 11.22
CA PHE A 14 3.71 -25.41 10.96
C PHE A 14 3.38 -25.43 9.46
N LYS A 15 3.86 -24.44 8.69
CA LYS A 15 3.65 -24.39 7.23
C LYS A 15 4.31 -25.55 6.50
N GLY A 16 5.47 -26.00 6.98
CA GLY A 16 6.30 -26.99 6.31
C GLY A 16 6.75 -26.52 4.92
N THR A 17 7.14 -27.47 4.06
CA THR A 17 7.62 -27.17 2.70
C THR A 17 6.50 -26.76 1.73
N SER A 18 5.25 -27.15 2.00
CA SER A 18 4.08 -26.78 1.22
C SER A 18 2.87 -26.58 2.12
N PHE A 19 2.54 -25.30 2.36
CA PHE A 19 1.39 -24.95 3.19
C PHE A 19 0.08 -25.53 2.64
N ARG A 20 -0.09 -25.52 1.32
CA ARG A 20 -1.31 -26.06 0.68
C ARG A 20 -1.47 -27.56 0.93
N LYS A 21 -0.37 -28.32 0.83
CA LYS A 21 -0.39 -29.76 1.10
C LYS A 21 -0.67 -30.02 2.59
N ARG A 22 0.02 -29.28 3.47
CA ARG A 22 -0.17 -29.38 4.92
C ARG A 22 -1.62 -29.16 5.34
N ILE A 23 -2.28 -28.14 4.79
CA ILE A 23 -3.70 -27.88 5.07
C ILE A 23 -4.59 -29.02 4.57
N ALA A 24 -4.37 -29.52 3.35
CA ALA A 24 -5.15 -30.65 2.83
C ALA A 24 -4.99 -31.92 3.67
N ASP A 25 -3.77 -32.22 4.13
CA ASP A 25 -3.48 -33.36 5.00
C ASP A 25 -4.19 -33.20 6.36
N LEU A 26 -4.11 -32.01 6.98
CA LEU A 26 -4.81 -31.72 8.25
C LEU A 26 -6.34 -31.82 8.09
N GLU A 27 -6.90 -31.31 7.00
CA GLU A 27 -8.33 -31.38 6.70
C GLU A 27 -8.80 -32.83 6.55
N ALA A 28 -8.03 -33.68 5.87
CA ALA A 28 -8.33 -35.09 5.71
C ALA A 28 -8.23 -35.85 7.04
N GLU A 29 -7.18 -35.61 7.83
CA GLU A 29 -6.97 -36.27 9.13
C GLU A 29 -8.00 -35.86 10.19
N LEU A 30 -8.57 -34.65 10.10
CA LEU A 30 -9.61 -34.18 11.01
C LEU A 30 -11.01 -34.75 10.71
N GLN A 31 -11.22 -35.40 9.56
CA GLN A 31 -12.52 -35.96 9.22
C GLN A 31 -12.91 -37.09 10.18
N GLY A 32 -14.07 -36.96 10.82
CA GLY A 32 -14.58 -37.97 11.76
C GLY A 32 -13.88 -38.00 13.12
N VAL A 33 -13.00 -37.04 13.41
CA VAL A 33 -12.31 -36.93 14.71
C VAL A 33 -13.27 -36.36 15.76
N ASP A 34 -13.45 -37.10 16.86
CA ASP A 34 -14.26 -36.66 18.01
C ASP A 34 -13.45 -35.77 18.97
N GLN A 35 -14.11 -35.22 20.00
CA GLN A 35 -13.48 -34.29 20.95
C GLN A 35 -12.20 -34.86 21.60
N ARG A 36 -12.20 -36.14 21.97
CA ARG A 36 -11.08 -36.78 22.67
C ARG A 36 -9.91 -37.03 21.72
N SER A 37 -10.21 -37.53 20.53
CA SER A 37 -9.23 -37.80 19.47
C SER A 37 -8.63 -36.50 18.94
N CYS A 38 -9.39 -35.40 18.98
CA CYS A 38 -8.96 -34.06 18.56
C CYS A 38 -7.82 -33.52 19.43
N GLN A 39 -7.88 -33.71 20.74
CA GLN A 39 -6.79 -33.32 21.65
C GLN A 39 -5.51 -34.10 21.38
N HIS A 40 -5.60 -35.41 21.14
CA HIS A 40 -4.45 -36.23 20.77
C HIS A 40 -3.86 -35.82 19.42
N PHE A 41 -4.73 -35.56 18.43
CA PHE A 41 -4.33 -35.05 17.13
C PHE A 41 -3.56 -33.72 17.23
N TYR A 42 -4.08 -32.75 17.98
CA TYR A 42 -3.41 -31.46 18.19
C TYR A 42 -2.03 -31.62 18.83
N SER A 43 -1.91 -32.44 19.88
CA SER A 43 -0.60 -32.72 20.49
C SER A 43 0.37 -33.39 19.53
N ALA A 44 -0.08 -34.36 18.74
CA ALA A 44 0.75 -35.05 17.74
C ALA A 44 1.23 -34.11 16.62
N GLN A 45 0.38 -33.16 16.22
CA GLN A 45 0.68 -32.18 15.18
C GLN A 45 1.37 -30.91 15.73
N GLN A 46 1.67 -30.85 17.04
CA GLN A 46 2.22 -29.68 17.73
C GLN A 46 1.39 -28.40 17.53
N ILE A 47 0.06 -28.56 17.46
CA ILE A 47 -0.89 -27.47 17.33
C ILE A 47 -1.39 -27.12 18.72
N ASP A 48 -1.07 -25.93 19.20
CA ASP A 48 -1.56 -25.42 20.47
C ASP A 48 -1.82 -23.91 20.41
N THR A 49 -2.31 -23.35 21.52
CA THR A 49 -2.60 -21.92 21.65
C THR A 49 -1.35 -21.07 21.44
N SER A 50 -0.14 -21.58 21.75
CA SER A 50 1.11 -20.84 21.57
C SER A 50 1.40 -20.60 20.08
N LEU A 51 1.11 -21.58 19.22
CA LEU A 51 1.24 -21.43 17.77
C LEU A 51 0.29 -20.36 17.22
N LEU A 52 -0.96 -20.33 17.69
CA LEU A 52 -1.91 -19.27 17.30
C LEU A 52 -1.45 -17.89 17.78
N ILE A 53 -0.96 -17.79 19.01
CA ILE A 53 -0.41 -16.55 19.56
C ILE A 53 0.81 -16.08 18.73
N ALA A 54 1.69 -16.99 18.33
CA ALA A 54 2.84 -16.69 17.48
C ALA A 54 2.39 -16.16 16.10
N ALA A 55 1.40 -16.80 15.46
CA ALA A 55 0.85 -16.33 14.19
C ALA A 55 0.20 -14.95 14.30
N LEU A 56 -0.57 -14.70 15.37
CA LEU A 56 -1.16 -13.38 15.63
C LEU A 56 -0.10 -12.31 15.92
N PHE A 57 0.96 -12.67 16.65
CA PHE A 57 2.08 -11.78 16.91
C PHE A 57 2.80 -11.39 15.62
N LEU A 58 3.11 -12.35 14.74
CA LEU A 58 3.70 -12.07 13.43
C LEU A 58 2.78 -11.24 12.54
N LYS A 59 1.47 -11.54 12.54
CA LYS A 59 0.48 -10.77 11.79
C LYS A 59 0.46 -9.31 12.26
N LYS A 60 0.46 -9.08 13.57
CA LYS A 60 0.48 -7.73 14.16
C LYS A 60 1.78 -6.99 13.83
N ALA A 61 2.92 -7.65 13.96
CA ALA A 61 4.20 -7.07 13.58
C ALA A 61 4.21 -6.72 12.08
N SER A 62 3.75 -7.64 11.23
CA SER A 62 3.71 -7.45 9.78
C SER A 62 2.75 -6.35 9.33
N SER A 63 1.61 -6.18 10.02
CA SER A 63 0.66 -5.12 9.68
C SER A 63 1.22 -3.72 9.94
N GLN A 64 2.09 -3.58 10.94
CA GLN A 64 2.72 -2.29 11.28
C GLN A 64 3.89 -1.94 10.35
N ILE A 65 4.49 -2.92 9.65
CA ILE A 65 5.61 -2.66 8.73
C ILE A 65 5.21 -1.67 7.64
N ASN A 66 3.99 -1.74 7.11
CA ASN A 66 3.54 -0.80 6.08
C ASN A 66 3.52 0.65 6.58
N GLU A 67 3.04 0.89 7.80
CA GLU A 67 3.02 2.21 8.43
C GLU A 67 4.45 2.71 8.70
N VAL A 68 5.34 1.83 9.19
CA VAL A 68 6.74 2.15 9.43
C VAL A 68 7.46 2.50 8.13
N VAL A 69 7.28 1.70 7.07
CA VAL A 69 7.86 1.97 5.74
C VAL A 69 7.35 3.30 5.19
N HIS A 70 6.06 3.60 5.36
CA HIS A 70 5.50 4.87 4.92
C HIS A 70 6.10 6.06 5.68
N ALA A 71 6.10 6.02 7.02
CA ALA A 71 6.68 7.07 7.85
C ALA A 71 8.16 7.31 7.54
N LEU A 72 8.96 6.25 7.51
CA LEU A 72 10.39 6.32 7.21
C LEU A 72 10.64 6.80 5.78
N GLY A 73 9.84 6.33 4.83
CA GLY A 73 9.91 6.75 3.44
C GLY A 73 9.74 8.27 3.29
N ILE A 74 8.76 8.86 3.98
CA ILE A 74 8.58 10.31 4.00
C ILE A 74 9.77 10.97 4.65
N ILE A 75 10.08 10.64 5.92
CA ILE A 75 11.14 11.30 6.71
C ILE A 75 12.48 11.30 5.96
N LEU A 76 12.88 10.14 5.41
CA LEU A 76 14.15 9.99 4.71
C LEU A 76 14.15 10.65 3.33
N SER A 77 12.99 10.95 2.74
CA SER A 77 12.89 11.70 1.48
C SER A 77 12.99 13.22 1.68
N LEU A 78 12.53 13.76 2.81
CA LEU A 78 12.42 15.21 3.04
C LEU A 78 13.68 16.01 2.70
N PRO A 79 14.91 15.62 3.12
CA PRO A 79 16.11 16.41 2.80
C PRO A 79 16.43 16.52 1.31
N TYR A 80 15.96 15.56 0.51
CA TYR A 80 16.15 15.53 -0.94
C TYR A 80 15.00 16.20 -1.70
N LEU A 81 13.86 16.38 -1.01
CA LEU A 81 12.68 17.01 -1.55
C LEU A 81 12.71 18.52 -1.33
N LEU A 82 12.99 18.94 -0.09
CA LEU A 82 12.89 20.34 0.30
C LEU A 82 13.93 21.17 -0.45
N ARG A 83 13.45 22.22 -1.12
CA ARG A 83 14.30 23.23 -1.74
C ARG A 83 14.80 24.21 -0.68
N GLU A 84 15.81 24.98 -1.01
CA GLU A 84 16.27 26.07 -0.15
C GLU A 84 15.10 27.04 0.14
N GLY A 85 14.84 27.33 1.42
CA GLY A 85 13.73 28.16 1.87
C GLY A 85 12.34 27.49 1.87
N GLU A 86 12.25 26.23 1.46
CA GLU A 86 11.01 25.45 1.59
C GLU A 86 10.82 24.96 3.04
N MET A 87 9.66 25.26 3.62
CA MET A 87 9.32 24.97 5.00
C MET A 87 8.10 24.05 5.06
N ILE A 88 8.21 22.98 5.85
CA ILE A 88 7.10 22.07 6.13
C ILE A 88 6.06 22.81 6.96
N GLU A 89 4.84 22.89 6.45
CA GLU A 89 3.67 23.38 7.19
C GLU A 89 2.96 22.22 7.88
N TYR A 90 2.92 21.06 7.23
CA TYR A 90 2.29 19.86 7.75
C TYR A 90 2.91 18.58 7.16
N VAL A 91 2.99 17.52 7.96
CA VAL A 91 3.35 16.18 7.51
C VAL A 91 2.52 15.12 8.24
N SER A 92 1.92 14.21 7.48
CA SER A 92 1.28 13.00 7.97
C SER A 92 2.22 11.82 7.81
N LEU A 93 2.62 11.20 8.91
CA LEU A 93 3.52 10.03 8.90
C LEU A 93 2.78 8.70 9.09
N ALA A 94 1.53 8.74 9.54
CA ALA A 94 0.74 7.55 9.77
C ALA A 94 -0.22 7.32 8.60
N ALA A 95 -0.40 6.04 8.23
CA ALA A 95 -1.42 5.65 7.26
C ALA A 95 -2.79 5.79 7.91
N GLY A 96 -3.48 6.90 7.68
CA GLY A 96 -4.80 7.13 8.26
C GLY A 96 -5.11 8.60 8.36
N ASN A 97 -6.31 8.97 7.90
CA ASN A 97 -6.75 10.34 7.70
C ASN A 97 -6.69 11.15 9.02
N THR A 98 -5.65 11.96 9.16
CA THR A 98 -5.49 12.99 10.21
C THR A 98 -6.42 14.19 10.02
N GLY A 99 -7.40 14.07 9.11
CA GLY A 99 -8.26 15.17 8.67
C GLY A 99 -7.61 16.06 7.62
N ARG A 100 -6.45 15.68 7.09
CA ARG A 100 -5.69 16.43 6.08
C ARG A 100 -5.75 15.73 4.72
N PRO A 101 -5.76 16.50 3.61
CA PRO A 101 -5.96 15.95 2.28
C PRO A 101 -4.75 15.19 1.73
N PHE A 102 -3.53 15.52 2.18
CA PHE A 102 -2.27 14.96 1.67
C PHE A 102 -1.28 14.63 2.77
N ASP A 103 -0.32 13.76 2.44
CA ASP A 103 0.76 13.34 3.32
C ASP A 103 1.76 14.46 3.68
N LEU A 104 2.01 15.41 2.77
CA LEU A 104 2.93 16.53 2.99
C LEU A 104 2.37 17.82 2.42
N GLU A 105 2.48 18.88 3.21
CA GLU A 105 2.24 20.25 2.78
C GLU A 105 3.39 21.15 3.25
N THR A 106 3.92 21.93 2.31
CA THR A 106 4.93 22.96 2.55
C THR A 106 4.40 24.30 2.08
N ASN A 107 5.16 25.36 2.33
CA ASN A 107 4.89 26.67 1.74
C ASN A 107 4.99 26.69 0.20
N MET A 108 5.50 25.62 -0.45
CA MET A 108 5.69 25.54 -1.90
C MET A 108 4.91 24.40 -2.57
N ARG A 109 4.58 23.32 -1.86
CA ARG A 109 3.95 22.14 -2.47
C ARG A 109 2.95 21.41 -1.57
N VAL A 110 2.11 20.63 -2.23
CA VAL A 110 1.35 19.52 -1.64
C VAL A 110 1.82 18.21 -2.26
N ALA A 111 1.90 17.15 -1.46
CA ALA A 111 2.38 15.87 -1.95
C ALA A 111 1.77 14.64 -1.26
N GLU A 112 1.61 13.59 -2.04
CA GLU A 112 1.18 12.26 -1.60
C GLU A 112 2.29 11.22 -1.86
N PHE A 113 2.43 10.23 -0.98
CA PHE A 113 3.44 9.19 -1.09
C PHE A 113 2.87 7.76 -1.13
N LYS A 114 3.33 6.97 -2.09
CA LYS A 114 3.00 5.54 -2.22
C LYS A 114 4.23 4.66 -2.13
N PHE A 115 4.54 4.21 -0.92
CA PHE A 115 5.59 3.22 -0.64
C PHE A 115 5.09 1.79 -0.78
N THR A 116 4.46 1.48 -1.91
CA THR A 116 3.97 0.14 -2.23
C THR A 116 5.04 -0.64 -2.98
N ASP A 117 5.33 -1.86 -2.55
CA ASP A 117 6.06 -2.83 -3.38
C ASP A 117 5.12 -3.41 -4.44
N TRP A 118 5.31 -2.98 -5.69
CA TRP A 118 4.47 -3.35 -6.83
C TRP A 118 4.91 -4.73 -7.37
N LYS A 119 4.15 -5.78 -7.05
CA LYS A 119 4.52 -7.16 -7.45
C LYS A 119 4.08 -7.54 -8.87
N GLY A 120 3.24 -6.72 -9.51
CA GLY A 120 2.59 -7.06 -10.77
C GLY A 120 1.43 -8.04 -10.60
N GLY A 121 0.65 -8.27 -11.66
CA GLY A 121 -0.57 -9.11 -11.60
C GLY A 121 -1.83 -8.33 -11.19
N PRO A 122 -2.84 -8.98 -10.57
CA PRO A 122 -4.11 -8.34 -10.20
C PRO A 122 -3.96 -7.38 -9.01
N GLU A 123 -3.36 -6.21 -9.26
CA GLU A 123 -3.14 -5.12 -8.29
C GLU A 123 -4.24 -4.04 -8.39
N ALA A 124 -5.45 -4.42 -8.81
CA ALA A 124 -6.52 -3.49 -9.16
C ALA A 124 -6.87 -2.52 -8.01
N VAL A 125 -6.83 -3.00 -6.76
CA VAL A 125 -7.08 -2.17 -5.57
C VAL A 125 -6.03 -1.07 -5.44
N ARG A 126 -4.74 -1.42 -5.56
CA ARG A 126 -3.64 -0.47 -5.41
C ARG A 126 -3.57 0.53 -6.55
N GLN A 127 -3.86 0.07 -7.77
CA GLN A 127 -4.00 0.94 -8.95
C GLN A 127 -5.15 1.93 -8.81
N ASN A 128 -6.31 1.46 -8.32
CA ASN A 128 -7.46 2.33 -8.10
C ASN A 128 -7.16 3.40 -7.05
N GLN A 129 -6.46 3.02 -5.97
CA GLN A 129 -6.02 3.97 -4.95
C GLN A 129 -5.02 4.98 -5.53
N LEU A 130 -4.01 4.53 -6.28
CA LEU A 130 -3.06 5.42 -6.94
C LEU A 130 -3.75 6.45 -7.85
N PHE A 131 -4.76 6.04 -8.63
CA PHE A 131 -5.51 6.97 -9.47
C PHE A 131 -6.35 7.96 -8.66
N LYS A 132 -7.00 7.48 -7.59
CA LYS A 132 -7.76 8.36 -6.69
C LYS A 132 -6.85 9.46 -6.14
N ASP A 133 -5.67 9.10 -5.66
CA ASP A 133 -4.76 10.08 -5.06
C ASP A 133 -4.16 11.02 -6.11
N PHE A 134 -3.88 10.51 -7.32
CA PHE A 134 -3.53 11.33 -8.47
C PHE A 134 -4.62 12.38 -8.78
N TYR A 135 -5.89 11.95 -8.86
CA TYR A 135 -7.02 12.83 -9.14
C TYR A 135 -7.21 13.88 -8.05
N LEU A 136 -7.20 13.47 -6.78
CA LEU A 136 -7.36 14.39 -5.64
C LEU A 136 -6.25 15.44 -5.58
N LEU A 137 -5.01 15.06 -5.89
CA LEU A 137 -3.91 16.02 -6.02
C LEU A 137 -4.17 17.01 -7.18
N ALA A 138 -4.50 16.50 -8.37
CA ALA A 138 -4.70 17.31 -9.57
C ALA A 138 -5.81 18.36 -9.38
N GLU A 139 -6.92 17.98 -8.76
CA GLU A 139 -8.08 18.86 -8.54
C GLU A 139 -7.98 19.73 -7.30
N TYR A 140 -6.93 19.59 -6.49
CA TYR A 140 -6.82 20.37 -5.28
C TYR A 140 -6.63 21.85 -5.58
N ASP A 141 -7.53 22.72 -5.11
CA ASP A 141 -7.43 24.15 -5.35
C ASP A 141 -6.31 24.78 -4.50
N THR A 142 -5.15 24.96 -5.13
CA THR A 142 -3.97 25.55 -4.49
C THR A 142 -3.02 26.15 -5.54
N PRO A 143 -2.31 27.24 -5.21
CA PRO A 143 -1.20 27.72 -6.05
C PRO A 143 0.07 26.87 -5.88
N LYS A 144 0.10 25.96 -4.90
CA LYS A 144 1.26 25.11 -4.60
C LYS A 144 1.50 24.07 -5.68
N GLU A 145 2.76 23.67 -5.86
CA GLU A 145 3.10 22.55 -6.75
C GLU A 145 2.51 21.24 -6.20
N ARG A 146 2.09 20.33 -7.09
CA ARG A 146 1.49 19.05 -6.70
C ARG A 146 2.40 17.90 -7.11
N PHE A 147 2.69 17.01 -6.16
CA PHE A 147 3.57 15.87 -6.40
C PHE A 147 2.96 14.56 -5.91
N LEU A 148 3.01 13.54 -6.77
CA LEU A 148 2.73 12.16 -6.38
C LEU A 148 4.03 11.37 -6.41
N TYR A 149 4.52 10.97 -5.23
CA TYR A 149 5.71 10.17 -5.05
C TYR A 149 5.36 8.68 -4.93
N PHE A 150 6.18 7.81 -5.52
CA PHE A 150 6.00 6.37 -5.42
C PHE A 150 7.30 5.60 -5.57
N VAL A 151 7.37 4.42 -4.95
CA VAL A 151 8.49 3.50 -5.11
C VAL A 151 8.33 2.70 -6.40
N GLY A 152 9.38 2.66 -7.22
CA GLY A 152 9.42 1.89 -8.48
C GLY A 152 8.60 2.51 -9.62
N GLU A 153 9.19 2.59 -10.81
CA GLU A 153 8.59 3.31 -11.94
C GLU A 153 7.65 2.47 -12.81
N ALA A 154 8.08 1.25 -13.16
CA ALA A 154 7.53 0.53 -14.30
C ALA A 154 6.02 0.24 -14.18
N ILE A 155 5.56 -0.22 -13.01
CA ILE A 155 4.17 -0.63 -12.81
C ILE A 155 3.23 0.57 -12.65
N PRO A 156 3.50 1.56 -11.79
CA PRO A 156 2.69 2.79 -11.71
C PRO A 156 2.55 3.49 -13.06
N MET A 157 3.66 3.66 -13.78
CA MET A 157 3.65 4.35 -15.07
C MET A 157 2.90 3.56 -16.15
N ARG A 158 3.07 2.24 -16.19
CA ARG A 158 2.28 1.38 -17.10
C ARG A 158 0.79 1.50 -16.82
N PHE A 159 0.38 1.60 -15.56
CA PHE A 159 -1.02 1.79 -15.21
C PHE A 159 -1.55 3.19 -15.61
N LEU A 160 -0.81 4.26 -15.28
CA LEU A 160 -1.20 5.64 -15.62
C LEU A 160 -1.24 5.88 -17.15
N ARG A 161 -0.60 5.00 -17.93
CA ARG A 161 -0.62 4.98 -19.41
C ARG A 161 -1.49 3.85 -19.98
N GLY A 162 -2.05 2.98 -19.13
CA GLY A 162 -2.61 1.68 -19.50
C GLY A 162 -4.05 1.71 -20.01
N ARG A 163 -4.68 2.88 -20.12
CA ARG A 163 -6.02 3.09 -20.69
C ARG A 163 -7.13 2.26 -20.02
N ARG A 164 -6.99 1.92 -18.75
CA ARG A 164 -8.05 1.23 -17.99
C ARG A 164 -9.27 2.16 -17.89
N ALA A 165 -10.48 1.61 -18.03
CA ALA A 165 -11.70 2.41 -17.99
C ALA A 165 -11.87 3.13 -16.64
N LEU A 166 -12.06 4.46 -16.65
CA LEU A 166 -12.20 5.26 -15.43
C LEU A 166 -13.38 4.81 -14.57
N ARG A 167 -14.49 4.45 -15.22
CA ARG A 167 -15.66 3.85 -14.56
C ARG A 167 -15.30 2.58 -13.76
N SER A 168 -14.36 1.76 -14.24
CA SER A 168 -13.89 0.57 -13.51
C SER A 168 -12.99 0.96 -12.34
N VAL A 169 -12.13 1.96 -12.52
CA VAL A 169 -11.17 2.43 -11.53
C VAL A 169 -11.87 3.12 -10.36
N LEU A 170 -12.83 3.98 -10.65
CA LEU A 170 -13.61 4.73 -9.67
C LEU A 170 -14.88 4.01 -9.20
N SER A 171 -15.12 2.78 -9.66
CA SER A 171 -16.36 2.02 -9.37
C SER A 171 -16.68 1.85 -7.88
N ARG A 172 -15.67 1.87 -7.01
CA ARG A 172 -15.82 1.74 -5.55
C ARG A 172 -15.92 3.07 -4.80
N SER A 173 -15.88 4.21 -5.50
CA SER A 173 -16.00 5.53 -4.91
C SER A 173 -17.04 6.34 -5.68
N THR A 174 -18.31 6.17 -5.30
CA THR A 174 -19.47 6.76 -5.98
C THR A 174 -19.44 8.28 -5.99
N THR A 175 -18.99 8.90 -4.90
CA THR A 175 -18.83 10.36 -4.81
C THR A 175 -17.77 10.86 -5.78
N LEU A 176 -16.55 10.32 -5.71
CA LEU A 176 -15.46 10.67 -6.64
C LEU A 176 -15.83 10.45 -8.11
N TRP A 177 -16.61 9.41 -8.41
CA TRP A 177 -17.12 9.20 -9.76
C TRP A 177 -18.13 10.28 -10.17
N ALA A 178 -19.02 10.69 -9.27
CA ALA A 178 -19.97 11.78 -9.53
C ALA A 178 -19.24 13.10 -9.75
N ASP A 179 -18.31 13.47 -8.87
CA ASP A 179 -17.50 14.69 -8.99
C ASP A 179 -16.73 14.71 -10.31
N PHE A 180 -16.09 13.59 -10.66
CA PHE A 180 -15.39 13.44 -11.95
C PHE A 180 -16.33 13.63 -13.14
N GLN A 181 -17.54 13.07 -13.09
CA GLN A 181 -18.51 13.20 -14.17
C GLN A 181 -19.11 14.61 -14.26
N GLU A 182 -19.30 15.29 -13.14
CA GLU A 182 -19.74 16.68 -13.11
C GLU A 182 -18.72 17.60 -13.77
N GLN A 183 -17.43 17.41 -13.44
CA GLN A 183 -16.36 18.25 -13.95
C GLN A 183 -15.97 17.95 -15.41
N TYR A 184 -15.91 16.67 -15.78
CA TYR A 184 -15.34 16.24 -17.06
C TYR A 184 -16.32 15.55 -18.01
N GLY A 185 -17.51 15.18 -17.54
CA GLY A 185 -18.52 14.48 -18.33
C GLY A 185 -17.97 13.25 -19.08
N ALA A 186 -18.18 13.23 -20.39
CA ALA A 186 -17.75 12.14 -21.28
C ALA A 186 -16.36 12.35 -21.90
N GLN A 187 -15.64 13.43 -21.54
CA GLN A 187 -14.36 13.81 -22.15
C GLN A 187 -13.28 12.76 -21.92
N PHE A 188 -13.24 12.17 -20.72
CA PHE A 188 -12.28 11.12 -20.37
C PHE A 188 -13.01 9.80 -20.09
N LYS A 189 -12.64 8.75 -20.84
CA LYS A 189 -13.22 7.40 -20.68
C LYS A 189 -12.25 6.41 -20.01
N VAL A 190 -10.96 6.71 -20.08
CA VAL A 190 -9.87 5.82 -19.68
C VAL A 190 -8.80 6.60 -18.93
N VAL A 191 -8.02 5.91 -18.09
CA VAL A 191 -6.86 6.48 -17.42
C VAL A 191 -5.81 6.83 -18.48
N THR A 192 -5.53 8.11 -18.63
CA THR A 192 -4.44 8.64 -19.45
C THR A 192 -3.83 9.84 -18.74
N ALA A 193 -2.59 9.72 -18.28
CA ALA A 193 -1.77 10.84 -17.83
C ALA A 193 -0.57 11.01 -18.79
N PRO A 194 -0.78 11.58 -20.00
CA PRO A 194 0.26 11.65 -21.03
C PRO A 194 1.44 12.57 -20.65
N THR A 195 1.22 13.55 -19.77
CA THR A 195 2.25 14.47 -19.24
C THR A 195 2.96 13.91 -18.00
N ALA A 196 2.50 12.79 -17.43
CA ALA A 196 3.16 12.16 -16.30
C ALA A 196 4.50 11.55 -16.75
N ASN A 197 5.58 12.22 -16.40
CA ASN A 197 6.93 11.70 -16.52
C ASN A 197 7.46 11.44 -15.12
N ALA A 198 7.71 10.16 -14.83
CA ALA A 198 8.38 9.77 -13.60
C ALA A 198 9.82 10.29 -13.62
N ARG A 199 10.21 11.04 -12.60
CA ARG A 199 11.60 11.44 -12.39
C ARG A 199 12.08 10.86 -11.07
N GLY A 200 13.25 10.22 -11.08
CA GLY A 200 13.91 9.76 -9.86
C GLY A 200 14.40 10.94 -9.02
N LEU A 201 14.37 10.81 -7.70
CA LEU A 201 15.04 11.76 -6.82
C LEU A 201 16.56 11.58 -6.86
N GLN A 202 17.29 12.58 -7.34
CA GLN A 202 18.75 12.55 -7.36
C GLN A 202 19.31 12.60 -5.94
N GLY A 203 20.31 11.76 -5.66
CA GLY A 203 21.00 11.73 -4.36
C GLY A 203 20.28 10.98 -3.24
N SER A 204 19.04 10.53 -3.44
CA SER A 204 18.32 9.70 -2.45
C SER A 204 18.76 8.24 -2.53
N ALA A 205 18.99 7.61 -1.38
CA ALA A 205 19.17 6.16 -1.28
C ALA A 205 17.86 5.38 -1.51
N ALA A 206 16.71 6.05 -1.45
CA ALA A 206 15.41 5.46 -1.70
C ALA A 206 15.07 5.53 -3.20
N PRO A 207 14.56 4.44 -3.82
CA PRO A 207 14.16 4.41 -5.23
C PRO A 207 12.80 5.11 -5.44
N LEU A 208 12.73 6.38 -5.06
CA LEU A 208 11.53 7.19 -5.13
C LEU A 208 11.47 7.91 -6.48
N HIS A 209 10.37 7.70 -7.19
CA HIS A 209 10.01 8.40 -8.41
C HIS A 209 8.85 9.34 -8.11
N HIS A 210 8.70 10.38 -8.91
CA HIS A 210 7.56 11.28 -8.80
C HIS A 210 6.95 11.64 -10.12
N VAL A 211 5.65 11.88 -10.10
CA VAL A 211 4.93 12.62 -11.13
C VAL A 211 4.65 14.01 -10.57
N ARG A 212 5.13 15.02 -11.27
CA ARG A 212 4.76 16.43 -11.04
C ARG A 212 3.55 16.75 -11.91
N TYR A 213 2.56 17.43 -11.33
CA TYR A 213 1.47 17.99 -12.12
C TYR A 213 1.90 19.32 -12.74
N GLU A 214 1.74 19.44 -14.05
CA GLU A 214 1.83 20.71 -14.78
C GLU A 214 0.38 21.10 -15.07
N GLY A 215 -0.12 22.08 -14.32
CA GLY A 215 -1.43 22.69 -14.53
C GLY A 215 -1.35 23.83 -15.52
#